data_AF-A2XL99-F1
#
_entry.id   AF-A2XL99-F1
#
_cell.length_a   1.000
_cell.length_b   1.000
_cell.length_c   1.000
_cell.angle_alpha   90.00
_cell.angle_beta   90.00
_cell.angle_gamma   90.00
#
_symmetry.space_group_name_H-M   'P 1'
#
loop_
_entity.id
_entity.type
_entity.pdbx_description
1 polymer ?
#
loop_
_entity_poly.entity_id
_entity_poly.type
_entity_poly.pdbx_seq_one_letter_code
_entity_poly.pdbx_strand_id
1 'polypeptide(L)'
;MEDRLKAAYKATTDGKFPEALRQFLSILHTIPLIVVDSRREVDEVKELIEIVREYVLGLRMELKRKELRDDVNRQQELAAYFTNCKLQRVHMRLVLGSAMGLCYKQKNFATAEHFARMLLENNPNEAQARRARQVQQQCSGKKDSSELNYDYRNPFVVCGATYVPIYRGQKDVSCPYCGSRFVPSIEGQLCTICELAVVGADASGLLCSPTQSR
;
A
#
# COMPACT_ATOMS: atom_id res chain seq x y z
N MET A 1 18.58 2.93 11.08
CA MET A 1 17.40 2.61 10.24
C MET A 1 16.67 3.86 9.76
N GLU A 2 16.63 4.92 10.56
CA GLU A 2 15.98 6.19 10.21
C GLU A 2 16.47 6.81 8.88
N ASP A 3 17.79 6.85 8.63
CA ASP A 3 18.32 7.40 7.38
C ASP A 3 17.88 6.62 6.14
N ARG A 4 17.81 5.28 6.25
CA ARG A 4 17.28 4.43 5.16
C ARG A 4 15.80 4.73 4.92
N LEU A 5 15.03 4.97 5.97
CA LEU A 5 13.62 5.32 5.87
C LEU A 5 13.43 6.67 5.17
N LYS A 6 14.21 7.69 5.56
CA LYS A 6 14.23 9.01 4.89
C LYS A 6 14.63 8.89 3.42
N ALA A 7 15.65 8.09 3.11
CA ALA A 7 16.07 7.82 1.74
C ALA A 7 14.97 7.12 0.91
N ALA A 8 14.28 6.14 1.50
CA ALA A 8 13.17 5.44 0.86
C ALA A 8 11.99 6.38 0.56
N TYR A 9 11.66 7.29 1.49
CA TYR A 9 10.66 8.33 1.27
C TYR A 9 11.04 9.30 0.16
N LYS A 10 12.29 9.76 0.15
CA LYS A 10 12.79 10.63 -0.93
C LYS A 10 12.70 9.94 -2.29
N ALA A 11 13.19 8.70 -2.39
CA ALA A 11 13.09 7.91 -3.63
C ALA A 11 11.63 7.67 -4.06
N THR A 12 10.70 7.53 -3.12
CA THR A 12 9.25 7.43 -3.40
C THR A 12 8.71 8.74 -4.00
N THR A 13 9.04 9.89 -3.40
CA THR A 13 8.67 11.20 -3.91
C THR A 13 9.25 11.45 -5.31
N ASP A 14 10.49 11.05 -5.55
CA ASP A 14 11.20 11.21 -6.82
C ASP A 14 10.75 10.21 -7.90
N GLY A 15 9.84 9.29 -7.59
CA GLY A 15 9.35 8.26 -8.53
C GLY A 15 10.34 7.12 -8.80
N LYS A 16 11.43 7.02 -8.03
CA LYS A 16 12.45 5.96 -8.14
C LYS A 16 12.03 4.71 -7.37
N PHE A 17 10.90 4.12 -7.75
CA PHE A 17 10.28 3.03 -6.99
C PHE A 17 11.16 1.79 -6.80
N PRO A 18 11.96 1.32 -7.78
CA PRO A 18 12.87 0.20 -7.54
C PRO A 18 13.94 0.51 -6.48
N GLU A 19 14.42 1.76 -6.42
CA GLU A 19 15.37 2.21 -5.39
C GLU A 19 14.69 2.27 -4.02
N ALA A 20 13.49 2.87 -3.95
CA ALA A 20 12.70 2.92 -2.72
C ALA A 20 12.42 1.52 -2.16
N LEU A 21 12.03 0.56 -3.02
CA LEU A 21 11.79 -0.82 -2.63
C LEU A 21 13.03 -1.49 -2.03
N ARG A 22 14.21 -1.30 -2.62
CA ARG A 22 15.46 -1.84 -2.04
C ARG A 22 15.71 -1.29 -0.64
N GLN A 23 15.49 0.01 -0.43
CA GLN A 23 15.68 0.63 0.89
C GLN A 23 14.66 0.11 1.92
N PHE A 24 13.38 0.04 1.55
CA PHE A 24 12.33 -0.51 2.41
C PHE A 24 12.57 -1.98 2.76
N LEU A 25 12.87 -2.83 1.77
CA LEU A 25 13.21 -4.23 2.01
C LEU A 25 14.44 -4.37 2.90
N SER A 26 15.49 -3.56 2.66
CA SER A 26 16.68 -3.55 3.52
C SER A 26 16.35 -3.25 4.99
N ILE A 27 15.37 -2.38 5.26
CA ILE A 27 14.89 -2.13 6.63
C ILE A 27 14.22 -3.40 7.18
N LEU A 28 13.26 -3.98 6.45
CA LEU A 28 12.61 -5.23 6.87
C LEU A 28 13.60 -6.37 7.09
N HIS A 29 14.68 -6.44 6.31
CA HIS A 29 15.68 -7.50 6.45
C HIS A 29 16.66 -7.26 7.59
N THR A 30 16.81 -6.01 8.03
CA THR A 30 17.69 -5.67 9.15
C THR A 30 17.00 -5.87 10.51
N ILE A 31 15.69 -5.63 10.59
CA ILE A 31 14.94 -5.66 11.86
C ILE A 31 15.12 -6.98 12.65
N PRO A 32 15.14 -8.19 12.07
CA PRO A 32 15.33 -9.42 12.85
C PRO A 32 16.71 -9.52 13.53
N LEU A 33 17.66 -8.66 13.16
CA LEU A 33 19.04 -8.66 13.65
C LEU A 33 19.31 -7.58 14.70
N ILE A 34 18.31 -6.76 15.04
CA ILE A 34 18.49 -5.68 16.02
C ILE A 34 18.22 -6.19 17.44
N VAL A 35 18.83 -5.53 18.40
CA VAL A 35 18.52 -5.66 19.82
C VAL A 35 18.06 -4.31 20.32
N VAL A 36 16.94 -4.29 21.04
CA VAL A 36 16.39 -3.10 21.70
C VAL A 36 16.22 -3.35 23.19
N ASP A 37 16.28 -2.29 23.98
CA ASP A 37 16.42 -2.36 25.43
C ASP A 37 15.08 -2.39 26.15
N SER A 38 14.02 -1.86 25.53
CA SER A 38 12.72 -1.70 26.17
C SER A 38 11.55 -2.24 25.36
N ARG A 39 10.44 -2.57 26.04
CA ARG A 39 9.17 -2.93 25.39
C ARG A 39 8.63 -1.82 24.50
N ARG A 40 8.88 -0.56 24.85
CA ARG A 40 8.48 0.58 24.03
C ARG A 40 9.19 0.55 22.67
N GLU A 41 10.50 0.32 22.66
CA GLU A 41 11.26 0.23 21.41
C GLU A 41 10.84 -0.99 20.58
N VAL A 42 10.43 -2.10 21.22
CA VAL A 42 9.82 -3.24 20.52
C VAL A 42 8.56 -2.80 19.75
N ASP A 43 7.70 -1.99 20.38
CA ASP A 43 6.48 -1.49 19.73
C ASP A 43 6.81 -0.51 18.59
N GLU A 44 7.82 0.36 18.76
CA GLU A 44 8.32 1.25 17.70
C GLU A 44 8.88 0.45 16.50
N VAL A 45 9.56 -0.66 16.75
CA VAL A 45 10.06 -1.57 15.70
C VAL A 45 8.90 -2.27 14.98
N LYS A 46 7.87 -2.70 15.70
CA LYS A 46 6.67 -3.28 15.09
C LYS A 46 5.95 -2.25 14.22
N GLU A 47 5.80 -1.02 14.69
CA GLU A 47 5.24 0.08 13.90
C GLU A 47 6.07 0.33 12.63
N LEU A 48 7.41 0.28 12.73
CA LEU A 48 8.29 0.39 11.57
C LEU A 48 8.04 -0.75 10.55
N ILE A 49 7.85 -2.00 10.99
CA ILE A 49 7.44 -3.10 10.10
C ILE A 49 6.12 -2.75 9.38
N GLU A 50 5.15 -2.20 10.12
CA GLU A 50 3.85 -1.82 9.54
C GLU A 50 3.98 -0.71 8.51
N ILE A 51 4.78 0.32 8.78
CA ILE A 51 5.04 1.39 7.82
C ILE A 51 5.68 0.78 6.57
N VAL A 52 6.76 0.03 6.74
CA VAL A 52 7.56 -0.46 5.62
C VAL A 52 6.77 -1.45 4.75
N ARG A 53 5.97 -2.35 5.34
CA ARG A 53 5.15 -3.30 4.56
C ARG A 53 4.12 -2.60 3.66
N GLU A 54 3.53 -1.50 4.15
CA GLU A 54 2.51 -0.73 3.41
C GLU A 54 3.13 -0.04 2.20
N TYR A 55 4.34 0.51 2.37
CA TYR A 55 5.12 1.06 1.26
C TYR A 55 5.53 0.00 0.25
N VAL A 56 6.03 -1.16 0.69
CA VAL A 56 6.45 -2.23 -0.22
C VAL A 56 5.26 -2.76 -1.03
N LEU A 57 4.13 -3.04 -0.39
CA LEU A 57 2.90 -3.49 -1.04
C LEU A 57 2.45 -2.47 -2.11
N GLY A 58 2.31 -1.22 -1.70
CA GLY A 58 1.87 -0.14 -2.58
C GLY A 58 2.78 0.08 -3.79
N LEU A 59 4.10 0.15 -3.57
CA LEU A 59 5.08 0.36 -4.63
C LEU A 59 5.17 -0.82 -5.60
N ARG A 60 5.01 -2.06 -5.12
CA ARG A 60 4.95 -3.22 -6.00
C ARG A 60 3.69 -3.23 -6.87
N MET A 61 2.53 -2.86 -6.32
CA MET A 61 1.31 -2.67 -7.11
C MET A 61 1.49 -1.62 -8.19
N GLU A 62 2.12 -0.49 -7.86
CA GLU A 62 2.37 0.59 -8.80
C GLU A 62 3.35 0.21 -9.92
N LEU A 63 4.40 -0.56 -9.61
CA LEU A 63 5.28 -1.13 -10.63
C LEU A 63 4.51 -2.10 -11.52
N LYS A 64 3.72 -3.01 -10.93
CA LYS A 64 2.92 -3.97 -11.70
C LYS A 64 1.93 -3.25 -12.62
N ARG A 65 1.29 -2.20 -12.14
CA ARG A 65 0.38 -1.36 -12.92
C ARG A 65 1.06 -0.74 -14.14
N LYS A 66 2.31 -0.30 -14.00
CA LYS A 66 3.10 0.29 -15.10
C LYS A 66 3.55 -0.73 -16.15
N GLU A 67 3.61 -2.02 -15.79
CA GLU A 67 3.92 -3.11 -16.73
C GLU A 67 2.72 -3.51 -17.60
N LEU A 68 1.50 -3.35 -17.08
CA LEU A 68 0.27 -3.67 -17.82
C LEU A 68 0.10 -2.68 -18.97
N ARG A 69 -0.12 -3.17 -20.19
CA ARG A 69 -0.36 -2.33 -21.38
C ARG A 69 -1.83 -2.31 -21.79
N ASP A 70 -2.45 -3.48 -21.86
CA ASP A 70 -3.76 -3.64 -22.49
C ASP A 70 -4.91 -3.80 -21.50
N ASP A 71 -4.63 -4.17 -20.25
CA ASP A 71 -5.65 -4.34 -19.20
C ASP A 71 -5.89 -3.04 -18.43
N VAL A 72 -6.67 -2.17 -19.06
CA VAL A 72 -6.99 -0.83 -18.54
C VAL A 72 -7.83 -0.88 -17.27
N ASN A 73 -8.69 -1.89 -17.11
CA ASN A 73 -9.48 -2.07 -15.88
C ASN A 73 -8.55 -2.46 -14.73
N ARG A 74 -7.67 -3.43 -14.96
CA ARG A 74 -6.70 -3.84 -13.94
C ARG A 74 -5.75 -2.71 -13.56
N GLN A 75 -5.38 -1.85 -14.51
CA GLN A 75 -4.59 -0.66 -14.18
C GLN A 75 -5.32 0.26 -13.19
N GLN A 76 -6.62 0.49 -13.40
CA GLN A 76 -7.44 1.30 -12.51
C GLN A 76 -7.62 0.66 -11.13
N GLU A 77 -7.89 -0.65 -11.10
CA GLU A 77 -7.99 -1.43 -9.87
C GLU A 77 -6.72 -1.33 -9.03
N LEU A 78 -5.53 -1.56 -9.61
CA LEU A 78 -4.26 -1.47 -8.89
C LEU A 78 -4.00 -0.06 -8.35
N ALA A 79 -4.36 0.98 -9.12
CA ALA A 79 -4.27 2.36 -8.65
C ALA A 79 -5.23 2.63 -7.48
N ALA A 80 -6.45 2.10 -7.55
CA ALA A 80 -7.46 2.20 -6.50
C ALA A 80 -7.04 1.45 -5.23
N TYR A 81 -6.49 0.25 -5.34
CA TYR A 81 -6.00 -0.51 -4.18
C TYR A 81 -4.84 0.19 -3.47
N PHE A 82 -3.98 0.87 -4.23
CA PHE A 82 -2.88 1.62 -3.65
C PHE A 82 -3.38 2.81 -2.79
N THR A 83 -4.57 3.36 -3.04
CA THR A 83 -5.13 4.42 -2.18
C THR A 83 -5.53 3.90 -0.79
N ASN A 84 -5.59 2.59 -0.59
CA ASN A 84 -5.89 1.97 0.71
C ASN A 84 -4.63 1.67 1.54
N CYS A 85 -3.42 1.86 0.99
CA CYS A 85 -2.17 1.68 1.74
C CYS A 85 -1.96 2.81 2.76
N LYS A 86 -1.42 2.49 3.95
CA LYS A 86 -1.16 3.47 5.01
C LYS A 86 0.16 4.21 4.78
N LEU A 87 0.11 5.27 3.96
CA LEU A 87 1.27 6.07 3.59
C LEU A 87 1.31 7.41 4.35
N GLN A 88 2.49 8.03 4.41
CA GLN A 88 2.60 9.44 4.76
C GLN A 88 1.76 10.31 3.83
N ARG A 89 1.14 11.37 4.39
CA ARG A 89 0.22 12.25 3.67
C ARG A 89 0.77 12.77 2.34
N VAL A 90 2.07 13.09 2.27
CA VAL A 90 2.70 13.54 1.02
C VAL A 90 2.58 12.51 -0.10
N HIS A 91 2.82 11.24 0.21
CA HIS A 91 2.75 10.13 -0.74
C HIS A 91 1.29 9.73 -1.03
N MET A 92 0.43 9.73 -0.02
CA MET A 92 -1.01 9.49 -0.20
C MET A 92 -1.63 10.45 -1.22
N ARG A 93 -1.27 11.74 -1.18
CA ARG A 93 -1.72 12.72 -2.18
C ARG A 93 -1.28 12.38 -3.61
N LEU A 94 -0.06 11.85 -3.80
CA LEU A 94 0.43 11.43 -5.11
C LEU A 94 -0.36 10.24 -5.64
N VAL A 95 -0.62 9.25 -4.78
CA VAL A 95 -1.39 8.05 -5.11
C VAL A 95 -2.83 8.40 -5.46
N LEU A 96 -3.51 9.20 -4.64
CA LEU A 96 -4.88 9.66 -4.90
C LEU A 96 -4.96 10.48 -6.21
N GLY A 97 -4.00 11.37 -6.45
CA GLY A 97 -3.94 12.13 -7.70
C GLY A 97 -3.75 11.25 -8.94
N SER A 98 -2.93 10.20 -8.83
CA SER A 98 -2.73 9.20 -9.88
C SER A 98 -4.01 8.41 -10.17
N ALA A 99 -4.64 7.84 -9.13
CA ALA A 99 -5.88 7.08 -9.25
C ALA A 99 -7.03 7.93 -9.82
N MET A 100 -7.21 9.15 -9.31
CA MET A 100 -8.18 10.12 -9.82
C MET A 100 -7.99 10.38 -11.32
N GLY A 101 -6.75 10.68 -11.74
CA GLY A 101 -6.45 10.98 -13.14
C GLY A 101 -6.68 9.78 -14.07
N LEU A 102 -6.33 8.59 -13.62
CA LEU A 102 -6.51 7.36 -14.39
C LEU A 102 -7.98 7.02 -14.59
N CYS A 103 -8.78 7.03 -13.51
CA CYS A 103 -10.22 6.77 -13.59
C CYS A 103 -10.94 7.83 -14.43
N TYR A 104 -10.57 9.10 -14.29
CA TYR A 104 -11.14 10.18 -15.10
C TYR A 104 -10.89 9.95 -16.60
N LYS A 105 -9.66 9.59 -16.98
CA LYS A 105 -9.28 9.32 -18.37
C LYS A 105 -10.10 8.18 -18.98
N GLN A 106 -10.45 7.18 -18.18
CA GLN A 106 -11.22 6.00 -18.61
C GLN A 106 -12.73 6.17 -18.46
N LYS A 107 -13.21 7.37 -18.15
CA LYS A 107 -14.63 7.69 -17.94
C LYS A 107 -15.27 6.95 -16.77
N ASN A 108 -14.46 6.48 -15.81
CA ASN A 108 -14.92 6.01 -14.52
C ASN A 108 -15.10 7.23 -13.59
N PHE A 109 -16.15 8.01 -13.88
CA PHE A 109 -16.38 9.32 -13.27
C PHE A 109 -16.79 9.26 -11.80
N ALA A 110 -17.65 8.32 -11.38
CA ALA A 110 -18.07 8.20 -9.99
C ALA A 110 -16.88 7.81 -9.09
N THR A 111 -16.05 6.88 -9.58
CA THR A 111 -14.81 6.47 -8.90
C THR A 111 -13.78 7.61 -8.90
N ALA A 112 -13.60 8.34 -10.01
CA ALA A 112 -12.70 9.49 -10.06
C ALA A 112 -13.12 10.64 -9.12
N GLU A 113 -14.43 10.92 -9.04
CA GLU A 113 -14.99 11.90 -8.10
C GLU A 113 -14.69 11.51 -6.65
N HIS A 114 -14.81 10.22 -6.33
CA HIS A 114 -14.49 9.70 -5.00
C HIS A 114 -13.02 9.96 -4.63
N PHE A 115 -12.07 9.65 -5.52
CA PHE A 115 -10.65 9.95 -5.28
C PHE A 115 -10.36 11.45 -5.21
N ALA A 116 -11.06 12.27 -6.00
CA ALA A 116 -10.92 13.72 -5.92
C ALA A 116 -11.34 14.26 -4.54
N ARG A 117 -12.41 13.71 -3.95
CA ARG A 117 -12.85 14.05 -2.58
C ARG A 117 -11.81 13.64 -1.53
N MET A 118 -11.35 12.39 -1.58
CA MET A 118 -10.30 11.91 -0.68
C MET A 118 -9.01 12.73 -0.79
N LEU A 119 -8.65 13.15 -2.01
CA LEU A 119 -7.48 14.00 -2.24
C LEU A 119 -7.62 15.35 -1.56
N LEU A 120 -8.81 15.97 -1.63
CA LEU A 120 -9.10 17.24 -0.95
C LEU A 120 -9.07 17.11 0.58
N GLU A 121 -9.59 16.01 1.13
CA GLU A 121 -9.51 15.69 2.57
C GLU A 121 -8.06 15.48 3.04
N ASN A 122 -7.15 15.11 2.13
CA ASN A 122 -5.73 14.93 2.40
C ASN A 122 -4.89 16.22 2.31
N ASN A 123 -5.53 17.40 2.35
CA ASN A 123 -4.88 18.72 2.33
C ASN A 123 -3.86 18.86 1.18
N PRO A 124 -4.30 18.83 -0.08
CA PRO A 124 -3.43 18.92 -1.24
C PRO A 124 -2.85 20.32 -1.40
N ASN A 125 -1.77 20.44 -2.18
CA ASN A 125 -1.30 21.77 -2.57
C ASN A 125 -2.33 22.45 -3.49
N GLU A 126 -2.20 23.76 -3.71
CA GLU A 126 -3.22 24.52 -4.42
C GLU A 126 -3.46 24.02 -5.86
N ALA A 127 -2.39 23.61 -6.55
CA ALA A 127 -2.50 23.07 -7.91
C ALA A 127 -3.28 21.74 -7.96
N GLN A 128 -2.97 20.83 -7.04
CA GLN A 128 -3.69 19.56 -6.87
C GLN A 128 -5.14 19.80 -6.45
N ALA A 129 -5.39 20.75 -5.53
CA ALA A 129 -6.73 21.11 -5.07
C ALA A 129 -7.61 21.64 -6.20
N ARG A 130 -7.08 22.55 -7.03
CA ARG A 130 -7.79 23.07 -8.22
C ARG A 130 -8.18 21.94 -9.17
N ARG A 131 -7.24 21.04 -9.47
CA ARG A 131 -7.50 19.88 -10.34
C ARG A 131 -8.55 18.94 -9.75
N ALA A 132 -8.48 18.65 -8.46
CA ALA A 132 -9.45 17.78 -7.78
C ALA A 132 -10.86 18.37 -7.82
N ARG A 133 -11.02 19.67 -7.52
CA ARG A 133 -12.32 20.36 -7.61
C ARG A 133 -12.89 20.35 -9.02
N GLN A 134 -12.04 20.55 -10.04
CA GLN A 134 -12.46 20.46 -11.44
C GLN A 134 -12.97 19.06 -11.78
N VAL A 135 -12.25 18.01 -11.37
CA VAL A 135 -12.70 16.62 -11.57
C VAL A 135 -14.03 16.38 -10.86
N GLN A 136 -14.19 16.82 -9.61
CA GLN A 136 -15.47 16.68 -8.89
C GLN A 136 -16.64 17.32 -9.66
N GLN A 137 -16.46 18.56 -10.11
CA GLN A 137 -17.50 19.26 -10.86
C GLN A 137 -17.82 18.55 -12.18
N GLN A 138 -16.80 18.08 -12.91
CA GLN A 138 -16.98 17.42 -14.20
C GLN A 138 -17.55 16.01 -14.09
N CYS A 139 -17.34 15.33 -12.96
CA CYS A 139 -17.80 13.96 -12.71
C CYS A 139 -19.15 13.89 -12.01
N SER A 140 -19.57 14.97 -11.33
CA SER A 140 -20.80 15.00 -10.52
C SER A 140 -22.00 14.44 -11.27
N GLY A 141 -22.65 13.43 -10.68
CA GLY A 141 -23.84 12.77 -11.22
C GLY A 141 -23.60 11.80 -12.38
N LYS A 142 -22.34 11.58 -12.81
CA LYS A 142 -21.99 10.63 -13.87
C LYS A 142 -21.65 9.26 -13.28
N LYS A 143 -21.97 8.20 -14.03
CA LYS A 143 -21.65 6.81 -13.66
C LYS A 143 -20.30 6.39 -14.21
N ASP A 144 -19.77 5.31 -13.65
CA ASP A 144 -18.59 4.64 -14.19
C ASP A 144 -18.90 3.93 -15.50
N SER A 145 -17.93 3.92 -16.42
CA SER A 145 -18.05 3.30 -17.74
C SER A 145 -17.81 1.79 -17.72
N SER A 146 -17.12 1.32 -16.69
CA SER A 146 -16.73 -0.07 -16.49
C SER A 146 -16.87 -0.46 -15.03
N GLU A 147 -17.21 -1.71 -14.78
CA GLU A 147 -17.21 -2.28 -13.43
C GLU A 147 -15.76 -2.66 -13.05
N LEU A 148 -15.29 -2.11 -11.93
CA LEU A 148 -13.99 -2.43 -11.34
C LEU A 148 -14.22 -3.37 -10.16
N ASN A 149 -13.29 -4.29 -9.91
CA ASN A 149 -13.25 -5.06 -8.66
C ASN A 149 -12.76 -4.17 -7.50
N TYR A 150 -13.48 -3.11 -7.19
CA TYR A 150 -13.13 -2.12 -6.17
C TYR A 150 -14.39 -1.57 -5.52
N ASP A 151 -14.48 -1.71 -4.20
CA ASP A 151 -15.57 -1.17 -3.41
C ASP A 151 -14.97 -0.45 -2.21
N TYR A 152 -14.92 0.87 -2.29
CA TYR A 152 -14.40 1.73 -1.23
C TYR A 152 -15.28 1.76 0.04
N ARG A 153 -16.52 1.25 -0.03
CA ARG A 153 -17.45 1.22 1.10
C ARG A 153 -17.28 -0.03 1.95
N ASN A 154 -16.72 -1.09 1.38
CA ASN A 154 -16.45 -2.34 2.06
C ASN A 154 -14.97 -2.41 2.46
N PRO A 155 -14.63 -2.37 3.76
CA PRO A 155 -13.23 -2.44 4.19
C PRO A 155 -12.52 -3.68 3.65
N PHE A 156 -11.33 -3.49 3.10
CA PHE A 156 -10.50 -4.56 2.56
C PHE A 156 -9.03 -4.36 2.88
N VAL A 157 -8.28 -5.46 2.78
CA VAL A 157 -6.82 -5.47 2.68
C VAL A 157 -6.45 -5.99 1.30
N VAL A 158 -5.25 -5.72 0.82
CA VAL A 158 -4.82 -6.18 -0.51
C VAL A 158 -3.90 -7.39 -0.37
N CYS A 159 -4.16 -8.42 -1.15
CA CYS A 159 -3.29 -9.60 -1.22
C CYS A 159 -1.88 -9.20 -1.65
N GLY A 160 -0.87 -9.53 -0.85
CA GLY A 160 0.52 -9.17 -1.11
C GLY A 160 1.16 -9.78 -2.37
N ALA A 161 0.52 -10.79 -2.97
CA ALA A 161 1.03 -11.49 -4.15
C ALA A 161 0.18 -11.25 -5.41
N THR A 162 -1.14 -11.41 -5.31
CA THR A 162 -2.05 -11.32 -6.47
C THR A 162 -2.61 -9.91 -6.66
N TYR A 163 -2.45 -9.03 -5.66
CA TYR A 163 -3.01 -7.68 -5.63
C TYR A 163 -4.52 -7.62 -5.85
N VAL A 164 -5.25 -8.65 -5.40
CA VAL A 164 -6.72 -8.62 -5.33
C VAL A 164 -7.14 -8.12 -3.95
N PRO A 165 -8.30 -7.43 -3.85
CA PRO A 165 -8.84 -7.03 -2.56
C PRO A 165 -9.35 -8.28 -1.83
N ILE A 166 -9.08 -8.32 -0.54
CA ILE A 166 -9.60 -9.29 0.41
C ILE A 166 -10.54 -8.52 1.33
N TYR A 167 -11.84 -8.64 1.05
CA TYR A 167 -12.87 -7.91 1.78
C TYR A 167 -13.14 -8.51 3.14
N ARG A 168 -13.63 -7.68 4.06
CA ARG A 168 -13.99 -8.11 5.41
C ARG A 168 -14.91 -9.33 5.39
N GLY A 169 -14.52 -10.37 6.12
CA GLY A 169 -15.25 -11.65 6.20
C GLY A 169 -14.75 -12.72 5.23
N GLN A 170 -13.92 -12.37 4.24
CA GLN A 170 -13.23 -13.36 3.43
C GLN A 170 -12.08 -14.00 4.21
N LYS A 171 -11.76 -15.26 3.86
CA LYS A 171 -10.61 -15.96 4.44
C LYS A 171 -9.31 -15.41 3.89
N ASP A 172 -8.33 -15.24 4.76
CA ASP A 172 -6.99 -14.81 4.40
C ASP A 172 -5.94 -15.30 5.38
N VAL A 173 -4.70 -15.31 4.92
CA VAL A 173 -3.54 -15.84 5.63
C VAL A 173 -2.51 -14.72 5.76
N SER A 174 -1.89 -14.58 6.93
CA SER A 174 -0.83 -13.58 7.15
C SER A 174 0.57 -14.15 7.01
N CYS A 175 1.48 -13.31 6.56
CA CYS A 175 2.90 -13.48 6.84
C CYS A 175 3.14 -13.32 8.36
N PRO A 176 3.77 -14.29 9.04
CA PRO A 176 4.00 -14.21 10.49
C PRO A 176 5.03 -13.14 10.88
N TYR A 177 5.85 -12.69 9.92
CA TYR A 177 6.85 -11.66 10.16
C TYR A 177 6.32 -10.25 9.91
N CYS A 178 5.99 -9.92 8.66
CA CYS A 178 5.57 -8.57 8.31
C CYS A 178 4.06 -8.31 8.51
N GLY A 179 3.24 -9.34 8.69
CA GLY A 179 1.79 -9.19 8.85
C GLY A 179 1.01 -8.91 7.56
N SER A 180 1.67 -8.86 6.40
CA SER A 180 0.98 -8.74 5.10
C SER A 180 -0.03 -9.87 4.90
N ARG A 181 -1.16 -9.55 4.28
CA ARG A 181 -2.29 -10.47 4.11
C ARG A 181 -2.29 -11.05 2.70
N PHE A 182 -2.73 -12.29 2.58
CA PHE A 182 -2.72 -13.06 1.34
C PHE A 182 -3.99 -13.89 1.21
N VAL A 183 -4.41 -14.14 -0.02
CA VAL A 183 -5.45 -15.14 -0.27
C VAL A 183 -4.95 -16.54 0.09
N PRO A 184 -5.82 -17.48 0.51
CA PRO A 184 -5.39 -18.79 1.02
C PRO A 184 -4.54 -19.60 0.04
N SER A 185 -4.69 -19.41 -1.28
CA SER A 185 -3.89 -20.11 -2.28
C SER A 185 -2.39 -19.78 -2.27
N ILE A 186 -1.96 -18.77 -1.49
CA ILE A 186 -0.57 -18.36 -1.32
C ILE A 186 0.05 -18.93 -0.03
N GLU A 187 -0.74 -19.59 0.82
CA GLU A 187 -0.24 -20.25 2.02
C GLU A 187 0.89 -21.25 1.70
N GLY A 188 1.92 -21.29 2.54
CA GLY A 188 3.11 -22.11 2.32
C GLY A 188 4.13 -21.53 1.33
N GLN A 189 3.84 -20.42 0.66
CA GLN A 189 4.79 -19.75 -0.23
C GLN A 189 5.62 -18.70 0.50
N LEU A 190 6.79 -18.34 -0.06
CA LEU A 190 7.59 -17.22 0.43
C LEU A 190 6.78 -15.92 0.31
N CYS A 191 6.69 -15.16 1.40
CA CYS A 191 6.00 -13.88 1.43
C CYS A 191 6.65 -12.92 0.43
N THR A 192 5.90 -12.53 -0.60
CA THR A 192 6.36 -11.57 -1.61
C THR A 192 6.59 -10.18 -1.04
N ILE A 193 6.05 -9.82 0.13
CA ILE A 193 6.25 -8.47 0.68
C ILE A 193 7.56 -8.38 1.47
N CYS A 194 7.81 -9.30 2.40
CA CYS A 194 9.03 -9.27 3.20
C CYS A 194 10.19 -10.07 2.62
N GLU A 195 9.94 -11.00 1.70
CA GLU A 195 10.95 -11.88 1.10
C GLU A 195 11.78 -12.70 2.11
N LEU A 196 11.20 -12.97 3.30
CA LEU A 196 11.86 -13.71 4.37
C LEU A 196 11.02 -14.89 4.88
N ALA A 197 9.80 -14.60 5.34
CA ALA A 197 8.96 -15.59 6.01
C ALA A 197 8.04 -16.33 5.02
N VAL A 198 7.67 -17.55 5.39
CA VAL A 198 6.65 -18.34 4.70
C VAL A 198 5.26 -17.89 5.15
N VAL A 199 4.36 -17.63 4.21
CA VAL A 199 2.98 -17.19 4.48
C VAL A 199 2.23 -18.30 5.22
N GLY A 200 1.60 -17.96 6.35
CA GLY A 200 0.84 -18.91 7.17
C GLY A 200 1.68 -19.82 8.06
N ALA A 201 3.02 -19.70 8.03
CA ALA A 201 3.86 -20.49 8.92
C ALA A 201 3.63 -20.12 10.39
N ASP A 202 3.70 -21.13 11.26
CA ASP A 202 3.70 -20.93 12.70
C ASP A 202 5.03 -20.30 13.14
N ALA A 203 4.96 -19.25 13.95
CA ALA A 203 6.12 -18.54 14.44
C ALA A 203 5.82 -17.84 15.77
N SER A 204 6.84 -17.73 16.62
CA SER A 204 6.77 -17.00 17.89
C SER A 204 6.54 -15.48 17.74
N GLY A 205 6.63 -14.95 16.52
CA GLY A 205 6.70 -13.51 16.24
C GLY A 205 8.10 -12.92 16.43
N LEU A 206 8.23 -11.60 16.23
CA LEU A 206 9.51 -10.90 16.37
C LEU A 206 9.98 -10.89 17.82
N LEU A 207 11.20 -11.37 18.05
CA LEU A 207 11.93 -11.29 19.31
C LEU A 207 13.20 -10.47 19.09
N CYS A 208 13.23 -9.23 19.55
CA CYS A 208 14.36 -8.29 19.43
C CYS A 208 14.75 -7.64 20.77
N SER A 209 14.17 -8.03 21.90
CA SER A 209 14.55 -7.53 23.22
C SER A 209 14.56 -8.64 24.27
N PRO A 210 15.53 -8.65 25.22
CA PRO A 210 15.48 -9.51 26.39
C PRO A 210 14.18 -9.36 27.19
N THR A 211 13.56 -8.18 27.16
CA THR A 211 12.30 -7.88 27.88
C THR A 211 11.06 -8.64 27.35
N GLN A 212 11.20 -9.29 26.19
CA GLN A 212 10.19 -10.17 25.60
C GLN A 212 10.31 -11.62 26.09
N SER A 213 11.48 -11.99 26.62
CA SER A 213 11.69 -13.28 27.28
C SER A 213 11.12 -13.18 28.69
N ARG A 214 10.32 -14.18 29.09
CA ARG A 214 9.79 -14.30 30.45
C ARG A 214 10.85 -14.83 31.39
#